data_AF-A0A831JJG0-F1
#
_entry.id   AF-A0A831JJG0-F1
#
_cell.length_a   1.000
_cell.length_b   1.000
_cell.length_c   1.000
_cell.angle_alpha   90.00
_cell.angle_beta   90.00
_cell.angle_gamma   90.00
#
_symmetry.space_group_name_H-M   'P 1'
#
loop_
_entity.id
_entity.type
_entity.pdbx_description
1 polymer ?
#
loop_
_entity_poly.entity_id
_entity_poly.type
_entity_poly.pdbx_seq_one_letter_code
_entity_poly.pdbx_strand_id
1 'polypeptide(L)'
;IIRYTFDYTDQNRSTLQKYDTPEKMEAYLKGQNLLNKFAAWAEKKGLKRRNNLMMKSRRLFEMSLYGNIIYNMLGMEAYVEYLNESDKTVLKAVEILEKGESFPQAPAPQATTDNKK
;
A
#
# COMPACT_ATOMS: atom_id res chain seq x y z
N ILE A 1 14.89 1.56 5.74
CA ILE A 1 13.53 1.21 6.20
C ILE A 1 13.45 -0.25 6.61
N ILE A 2 13.74 -1.20 5.70
CA ILE A 2 13.71 -2.65 5.98
C ILE A 2 14.34 -3.05 7.32
N ARG A 3 15.57 -2.57 7.60
CA ARG A 3 16.23 -2.87 8.88
C ARG A 3 15.46 -2.35 10.10
N TYR A 4 14.97 -1.11 10.03
CA TYR A 4 14.17 -0.51 11.11
C TYR A 4 12.87 -1.26 11.32
N THR A 5 12.16 -1.64 10.25
CA THR A 5 10.88 -2.35 10.35
C THR A 5 11.08 -3.78 10.86
N PHE A 6 12.18 -4.45 10.51
CA PHE A 6 12.56 -5.73 11.10
C PHE A 6 12.80 -5.59 12.61
N ASP A 7 13.66 -4.66 13.03
CA ASP A 7 13.96 -4.43 14.45
C ASP A 7 12.68 -4.05 15.23
N TYR A 8 11.82 -3.19 14.66
CA TYR A 8 10.53 -2.80 15.25
C TYR A 8 9.59 -4.01 15.37
N THR A 9 9.48 -4.82 14.32
CA THR A 9 8.60 -6.00 14.33
C THR A 9 9.01 -6.96 15.43
N ASP A 10 10.31 -7.24 15.55
CA ASP A 10 10.81 -8.19 16.54
C ASP A 10 10.57 -7.70 17.97
N GLN A 11 10.82 -6.42 18.24
CA GLN A 11 10.59 -5.79 19.54
C GLN A 11 9.10 -5.71 19.94
N ASN A 12 8.19 -5.73 18.97
CA ASN A 12 6.74 -5.55 19.18
C ASN A 12 5.94 -6.81 18.83
N ARG A 13 6.60 -7.95 18.60
CA ARG A 13 5.98 -9.17 18.03
C ARG A 13 4.74 -9.62 18.77
N SER A 14 4.78 -9.69 20.10
CA SER A 14 3.65 -10.11 20.94
C SER A 14 2.44 -9.19 20.84
N THR A 15 2.65 -7.89 20.60
CA THR A 15 1.57 -6.93 20.34
C THR A 15 1.04 -7.08 18.92
N LEU A 16 1.94 -7.21 17.94
CA LEU A 16 1.58 -7.29 16.52
C LEU A 16 0.84 -8.58 16.17
N GLN A 17 1.08 -9.69 16.88
CA GLN A 17 0.36 -10.96 16.73
C GLN A 17 -1.16 -10.86 16.98
N LYS A 18 -1.63 -9.77 17.60
CA LYS A 18 -3.06 -9.53 17.85
C LYS A 18 -3.83 -9.05 16.61
N TYR A 19 -3.12 -8.69 15.54
CA TYR A 19 -3.70 -8.19 14.31
C TYR A 19 -3.47 -9.20 13.19
N ASP A 20 -4.54 -9.86 12.78
CA ASP A 20 -4.55 -10.99 11.84
C ASP A 20 -4.81 -10.60 10.39
N THR A 21 -5.18 -9.34 10.12
CA THR A 21 -5.39 -8.82 8.77
C THR A 21 -4.55 -7.56 8.51
N PRO A 22 -4.22 -7.26 7.24
CA PRO A 22 -3.48 -6.04 6.87
C PRO A 22 -4.14 -4.78 7.41
N GLU A 23 -5.47 -4.66 7.31
CA GLU A 23 -6.23 -3.47 7.68
C GLU A 23 -6.19 -3.22 9.19
N LYS A 24 -6.37 -4.28 10.00
CA LYS A 24 -6.29 -4.18 11.47
C LYS A 24 -4.88 -3.78 11.90
N MET A 25 -3.86 -4.35 11.25
CA MET A 25 -2.47 -4.03 11.55
C MET A 25 -2.15 -2.59 11.14
N GLU A 26 -2.55 -2.17 9.95
CA GLU A 26 -2.34 -0.80 9.47
C GLU A 26 -3.02 0.23 10.38
N ALA A 27 -4.26 -0.03 10.82
CA ALA A 27 -4.98 0.80 11.78
C ALA A 27 -4.20 0.98 13.10
N TYR A 28 -3.61 -0.09 13.63
CA TYR A 28 -2.72 0.00 14.78
C TYR A 28 -1.46 0.84 14.48
N LEU A 29 -0.79 0.58 13.36
CA LEU A 29 0.47 1.22 12.98
C LEU A 29 0.33 2.73 12.73
N LYS A 30 -0.82 3.19 12.20
CA LYS A 30 -1.17 4.61 12.04
C LYS A 30 -1.08 5.39 13.36
N GLY A 31 -1.39 4.75 14.50
CA GLY A 31 -1.28 5.36 15.83
C GLY A 31 0.14 5.39 16.40
N GLN A 32 1.12 4.73 15.77
CA GLN A 32 2.43 4.49 16.37
C GLN A 32 3.47 5.58 16.09
N ASN A 33 3.16 6.57 15.26
CA ASN A 33 4.06 7.64 14.87
C ASN A 33 5.40 7.13 14.29
N LEU A 34 5.33 6.06 13.47
CA LEU A 34 6.52 5.33 13.00
C LEU A 34 7.43 6.17 12.12
N LEU A 35 6.91 7.12 11.36
CA LEU A 35 7.73 7.99 10.53
C LEU A 35 8.72 8.81 11.37
N ASN A 36 8.25 9.39 12.48
CA ASN A 36 9.12 10.14 13.39
C ASN A 36 10.12 9.23 14.13
N LYS A 37 9.67 8.05 14.58
CA LYS A 37 10.55 7.06 15.23
C LYS A 37 11.62 6.54 14.27
N PHE A 38 11.26 6.25 13.02
CA PHE A 38 12.19 5.88 11.95
C PHE A 38 13.22 6.99 11.69
N ALA A 39 12.77 8.25 11.59
CA ALA A 39 13.68 9.37 11.36
C ALA A 39 14.70 9.52 12.50
N ALA A 40 14.26 9.40 13.76
CA ALA A 40 15.16 9.44 14.92
C ALA A 40 16.13 8.25 14.95
N TRP A 41 15.67 7.05 14.58
CA TRP A 41 16.52 5.87 14.45
C TRP A 41 17.58 6.04 13.35
N ALA A 42 17.20 6.62 12.21
CA ALA A 42 18.10 6.83 11.08
C ALA A 42 19.14 7.92 11.37
N GLU A 43 18.76 8.97 12.11
CA GLU A 43 19.65 10.05 12.54
C GLU A 43 20.76 9.53 13.46
N LYS A 44 20.44 8.63 14.39
CA LYS A 44 21.44 7.92 15.22
C LYS A 44 22.43 7.08 14.41
N LYS A 45 22.09 6.77 13.16
CA LYS A 45 22.94 6.04 12.20
C LYS A 45 23.60 6.96 11.17
N GLY A 46 23.61 8.27 11.42
CA GLY A 46 24.29 9.27 10.58
C GLY A 46 23.45 9.84 9.44
N LEU A 47 22.19 9.42 9.27
CA LEU A 47 21.30 9.99 8.25
C LEU A 47 20.60 11.24 8.76
N LYS A 48 21.03 12.42 8.31
CA LYS A 48 20.44 13.70 8.71
C LYS A 48 18.95 13.77 8.36
N ARG A 49 18.13 14.18 9.33
CA ARG A 49 16.70 14.36 9.17
C ARG A 49 16.37 15.57 8.28
N ARG A 50 15.39 15.42 7.38
CA ARG A 50 14.88 16.49 6.49
C ARG A 50 13.36 16.62 6.62
N ASN A 51 12.91 17.34 7.64
CA ASN A 51 11.49 17.44 8.01
C ASN A 51 10.56 17.80 6.85
N ASN A 52 10.87 18.87 6.11
CA ASN A 52 9.99 19.34 5.03
C ASN A 52 9.84 18.29 3.92
N LEU A 53 10.95 17.65 3.52
CA LEU A 53 10.93 16.60 2.48
C LEU A 53 10.21 15.35 2.98
N MET A 54 10.46 14.96 4.23
CA MET A 54 9.83 13.81 4.86
C MET A 54 8.31 13.97 4.95
N MET A 55 7.83 15.17 5.28
CA MET A 55 6.40 15.48 5.29
C MET A 55 5.82 15.50 3.88
N LYS A 56 6.54 16.03 2.90
CA LYS A 56 6.13 16.01 1.48
C LYS A 56 5.97 14.58 0.95
N SER A 57 6.81 13.65 1.37
CA SER A 57 6.75 12.23 0.98
C SER A 57 6.17 11.32 2.07
N ARG A 58 5.39 11.87 3.01
CA ARG A 58 4.87 11.14 4.18
C ARG A 58 4.18 9.84 3.80
N ARG A 59 3.28 9.88 2.82
CA ARG A 59 2.54 8.70 2.35
C ARG A 59 3.47 7.59 1.87
N LEU A 60 4.53 7.91 1.12
CA LEU A 60 5.49 6.92 0.64
C LEU A 60 6.26 6.27 1.79
N PHE A 61 6.63 7.06 2.80
CA PHE A 61 7.26 6.53 3.99
C PHE A 61 6.32 5.63 4.79
N GLU A 62 5.08 6.08 5.05
CA GLU A 62 4.09 5.30 5.79
C GLU A 62 3.77 3.99 5.07
N MET A 63 3.53 4.02 3.75
CA MET A 63 3.32 2.83 2.93
C MET A 63 4.50 1.85 3.01
N SER A 64 5.74 2.36 2.92
CA SER A 64 6.93 1.51 3.05
C SER A 64 7.09 0.95 4.47
N LEU A 65 6.86 1.75 5.50
CA LEU A 65 6.99 1.35 6.91
C LEU A 65 5.94 0.29 7.27
N TYR A 66 4.67 0.56 6.97
CA TYR A 66 3.56 -0.32 7.32
C TYR A 66 3.60 -1.60 6.50
N GLY A 67 3.81 -1.49 5.17
CA GLY A 67 3.91 -2.66 4.31
C GLY A 67 5.02 -3.62 4.74
N ASN A 68 6.21 -3.11 5.10
CA ASN A 68 7.29 -3.99 5.56
C ASN A 68 6.97 -4.67 6.91
N ILE A 69 6.23 -4.02 7.81
CA ILE A 69 5.81 -4.64 9.07
C ILE A 69 4.72 -5.69 8.83
N ILE A 70 3.75 -5.39 7.96
CA ILE A 70 2.72 -6.33 7.51
C ILE A 70 3.37 -7.55 6.87
N TYR A 71 4.33 -7.37 5.96
CA TYR A 71 5.10 -8.46 5.34
C TYR A 71 5.77 -9.36 6.39
N ASN A 72 6.45 -8.76 7.37
CA ASN A 72 7.17 -9.51 8.41
C ASN A 72 6.23 -10.32 9.34
N MET A 73 4.96 -9.94 9.44
CA MET A 73 4.00 -10.56 10.36
C MET A 73 3.00 -11.48 9.68
N LEU A 74 2.49 -11.09 8.51
CA LEU A 74 1.36 -11.69 7.81
C LEU A 74 1.75 -12.29 6.44
N GLY A 75 2.98 -12.06 5.96
CA GLY A 75 3.47 -12.64 4.71
C GLY A 75 3.26 -11.77 3.47
N MET A 76 3.54 -12.36 2.31
CA MET A 76 3.60 -11.64 1.03
C MET A 76 2.22 -11.26 0.51
N GLU A 77 1.22 -12.13 0.70
CA GLU A 77 -0.15 -11.94 0.25
C GLU A 77 -0.76 -10.71 0.93
N ALA A 78 -0.69 -10.66 2.26
CA ALA A 78 -1.11 -9.53 3.08
C ALA A 78 -0.40 -8.22 2.72
N TYR A 79 0.90 -8.30 2.39
CA TYR A 79 1.67 -7.15 1.92
C TYR A 79 1.18 -6.62 0.58
N VAL A 80 0.91 -7.51 -0.38
CA VAL A 80 0.41 -7.13 -1.72
C VAL A 80 -1.01 -6.56 -1.61
N GLU A 81 -1.87 -7.17 -0.80
CA GLU A 81 -3.21 -6.67 -0.51
C GLU A 81 -3.16 -5.22 0.00
N TYR A 82 -2.36 -4.97 1.04
CA TYR A 82 -2.16 -3.63 1.59
C TYR A 82 -1.69 -2.60 0.54
N LEU A 83 -0.71 -2.97 -0.30
CA LEU A 83 -0.21 -2.05 -1.34
C LEU A 83 -1.29 -1.73 -2.39
N ASN A 84 -2.12 -2.71 -2.72
CA ASN A 84 -3.13 -2.60 -3.76
C ASN A 84 -4.36 -1.78 -3.33
N GLU A 85 -4.60 -1.59 -2.03
CA GLU A 85 -5.72 -0.78 -1.50
C GLU A 85 -5.81 0.62 -2.13
N SER A 86 -4.68 1.16 -2.59
CA SER A 86 -4.63 2.49 -3.20
C SER A 86 -4.08 2.52 -4.63
N ASP A 87 -3.84 1.36 -5.23
CA ASP A 87 -3.39 1.26 -6.61
C ASP A 87 -4.56 1.47 -7.56
N LYS A 88 -4.51 2.54 -8.36
CA LYS A 88 -5.61 2.92 -9.26
C LYS A 88 -5.87 1.87 -10.34
N THR A 89 -4.84 1.15 -10.79
CA THR A 89 -4.97 0.12 -11.81
C THR A 89 -5.69 -1.09 -11.24
N VAL A 90 -5.30 -1.51 -10.03
CA VAL A 90 -5.96 -2.63 -9.33
C VAL A 90 -7.40 -2.29 -9.00
N LEU A 91 -7.65 -1.10 -8.44
CA LEU A 91 -9.00 -0.63 -8.14
C LEU A 91 -9.87 -0.60 -9.41
N LYS A 92 -9.31 -0.16 -10.55
CA LYS A 92 -10.04 -0.16 -11.82
C LYS A 92 -10.31 -1.57 -12.34
N ALA A 93 -9.36 -2.49 -12.18
CA ALA A 93 -9.55 -3.89 -12.57
C ALA A 93 -10.68 -4.54 -11.74
N VAL A 94 -10.70 -4.31 -10.41
CA VAL A 94 -11.77 -4.78 -9.53
C VAL A 94 -13.12 -4.20 -9.97
N GLU A 95 -13.19 -2.89 -10.22
CA GLU A 95 -14.42 -2.22 -10.69
C GLU A 95 -14.98 -2.85 -11.99
N ILE A 96 -14.11 -3.11 -12.98
CA ILE A 96 -14.50 -3.70 -14.26
C ILE A 96 -14.98 -5.16 -14.08
N LEU A 97 -14.32 -5.92 -13.21
CA LEU A 97 -14.71 -7.29 -12.88
C LEU A 97 -16.09 -7.34 -12.20
N GLU A 98 -16.33 -6.46 -11.22
CA GLU A 98 -17.62 -6.38 -10.50
C GLU A 98 -18.78 -5.98 -11.41
N LYS A 99 -18.51 -5.17 -12.44
CA LYS A 99 -19.51 -4.79 -13.46
C LYS A 99 -19.78 -5.88 -14.50
N GLY A 100 -18.97 -6.93 -14.56
CA GLY A 100 -19.03 -7.94 -15.62
C GLY A 100 -18.55 -7.43 -16.99
N GLU A 101 -17.83 -6.31 -17.02
CA GLU A 101 -17.29 -5.68 -18.24
C GLU A 101 -15.87 -6.18 -18.57
N SER A 102 -15.41 -7.23 -17.90
CA SER A 102 -14.06 -7.78 -18.04
C SER A 102 -13.84 -8.51 -19.38
N PHE A 103 -14.92 -8.92 -20.03
CA PHE A 103 -14.85 -9.56 -21.35
C PHE A 103 -14.98 -8.51 -22.48
N PRO A 104 -14.21 -8.65 -23.56
CA PRO A 104 -14.33 -7.76 -24.72
C PRO A 104 -15.76 -7.76 -25.28
N GLN A 105 -16.31 -6.57 -25.54
CA GLN A 105 -17.55 -6.44 -26.31
C GLN A 105 -17.23 -6.44 -27.80
N ALA A 106 -18.07 -7.11 -28.59
CA ALA A 106 -17.97 -7.04 -30.05
C ALA A 106 -18.16 -5.58 -30.52
N PRO A 107 -17.45 -5.13 -31.57
CA PRO A 107 -17.65 -3.81 -32.14
C PRO A 107 -19.13 -3.61 -32.52
N ALA A 108 -19.65 -2.40 -32.30
CA ALA A 108 -20.97 -2.05 -32.80
C ALA A 108 -20.98 -2.20 -34.34
N PRO A 109 -22.06 -2.74 -34.94
CA PRO A 109 -22.20 -2.78 -36.39
C PRO A 109 -22.00 -1.38 -36.97
N GLN A 110 -21.11 -1.24 -37.95
CA GLN A 110 -20.93 0.03 -38.65
C GLN A 110 -22.28 0.44 -39.26
N ALA A 111 -22.76 1.64 -38.91
CA ALA A 111 -23.94 2.21 -39.55
C ALA A 111 -23.62 2.32 -41.05
N THR A 112 -24.30 1.53 -41.86
CA THR A 112 -24.23 1.62 -43.31
C THR A 112 -24.72 3.02 -43.69
N THR A 113 -23.81 3.93 -44.00
CA THR A 113 -24.12 5.15 -44.73
C THR A 113 -24.49 4.74 -46.15
N ASP A 114 -25.75 4.32 -46.33
CA ASP A 114 -26.39 4.21 -47.64
C ASP A 114 -26.56 5.63 -48.21
N ASN A 115 -25.46 6.23 -48.68
CA ASN A 115 -25.55 7.31 -49.65
C ASN A 115 -25.92 6.70 -51.00
N LYS A 116 -27.20 6.39 -51.16
CA LYS A 116 -27.85 6.19 -52.46
C LYS A 116 -28.73 7.40 -52.75
N LYS A 117 -28.19 8.37 -53.49
CA LYS A 117 -28.71 8.89 -54.76
C LYS A 117 -27.90 10.07 -55.25
#